data_AF-A0A8S3Y2N4-F1
#
_entry.id   AF-A0A8S3Y2N4-F1
#
_cell.length_a   1.000
_cell.length_b   1.000
_cell.length_c   1.000
_cell.angle_alpha   90.00
_cell.angle_beta   90.00
_cell.angle_gamma   90.00
#
_symmetry.space_group_name_H-M   'P 1'
#
loop_
_entity.id
_entity.type
_entity.pdbx_description
1 polymer ?
#
loop_
_entity_poly.entity_id
_entity_poly.type
_entity_poly.pdbx_seq_one_letter_code
_entity_poly.pdbx_strand_id
1 'polypeptide(L)'
;MMEMLPVDVDNIVLKTFSEFPHAAKKRQDLKECFEFYESKFKEVLRHVPTRWLSLFKALDRVLSSWGPLKKYFLELGVNNCSPAIWAIIKDQKDNPTTETNPTYTELYLYFTHNFMASFQEVLLLLENNDTLAFSLHSIMTQFRDTIVKKIYDEHFGMKVRMAMNKKYLSDEETQEFKKTRPDCLSTSCCLFGKVVPVRKLGVQKLQLLGP
;
A
#
# COMPACT_ATOMS: atom_id res chain seq x y z
N MET A 1 -0.66 -12.52 1.05
CA MET A 1 -1.09 -11.53 0.02
C MET A 1 0.03 -10.53 -0.31
N MET A 2 0.85 -10.10 0.67
CA MET A 2 1.90 -9.09 0.46
C MET A 2 3.34 -9.61 0.34
N GLU A 3 3.56 -10.91 0.45
CA GLU A 3 4.90 -11.54 0.43
C GLU A 3 5.66 -11.40 -0.91
N MET A 4 5.00 -10.90 -1.96
CA MET A 4 5.58 -10.74 -3.30
C MET A 4 6.06 -9.31 -3.58
N LEU A 5 5.81 -8.36 -2.66
CA LEU A 5 6.36 -7.02 -2.77
C LEU A 5 7.82 -7.01 -2.30
N PRO A 6 8.69 -6.17 -2.87
CA PRO A 6 10.08 -6.04 -2.41
C PRO A 6 10.17 -5.44 -1.00
N VAL A 7 9.07 -4.85 -0.53
CA VAL A 7 8.94 -4.16 0.74
C VAL A 7 7.90 -4.90 1.59
N ASP A 8 8.34 -5.34 2.77
CA ASP A 8 7.48 -6.00 3.76
C ASP A 8 6.65 -4.97 4.53
N VAL A 9 5.50 -4.61 3.94
CA VAL A 9 4.58 -3.60 4.49
C VAL A 9 4.03 -4.00 5.85
N ASP A 10 3.76 -5.29 6.07
CA ASP A 10 3.24 -5.81 7.34
C ASP A 10 4.25 -5.56 8.46
N ASN A 11 5.51 -5.93 8.22
CA ASN A 11 6.59 -5.71 9.19
C ASN A 11 6.82 -4.22 9.45
N ILE A 12 6.71 -3.35 8.44
CA ILE A 12 6.85 -1.90 8.64
C ILE A 12 5.77 -1.37 9.58
N VAL A 13 4.51 -1.76 9.36
CA VAL A 13 3.40 -1.34 10.22
C VAL A 13 3.58 -1.90 11.64
N LEU A 14 3.98 -3.17 11.78
CA LEU A 14 4.24 -3.80 13.07
C LEU A 14 5.39 -3.12 13.83
N LYS A 15 6.50 -2.84 13.16
CA LYS A 15 7.66 -2.16 13.76
C LYS A 15 7.30 -0.75 14.18
N THR A 16 6.54 -0.03 13.35
CA THR A 16 6.05 1.31 13.68
C THR A 16 5.19 1.28 14.93
N PHE A 17 4.25 0.33 15.03
CA PHE A 17 3.43 0.18 16.24
C PHE A 17 4.28 -0.20 17.45
N SER A 18 5.24 -1.12 17.32
CA SER A 18 6.03 -1.65 18.43
C SER A 18 6.92 -0.63 19.14
N GLU A 19 7.17 0.51 18.52
CA GLU A 19 8.05 1.55 19.06
C GLU A 19 7.42 2.32 20.24
N PHE A 20 6.09 2.49 20.21
CA PHE A 20 5.35 3.34 21.14
C PHE A 20 4.67 2.69 22.37
N PRO A 21 4.36 1.38 22.48
CA PRO A 21 3.35 0.91 23.44
C PRO A 21 3.76 1.05 24.91
N HIS A 22 5.07 1.08 25.21
CA HIS A 22 5.59 0.99 26.59
C HIS A 22 6.47 2.16 27.04
N ALA A 23 6.65 3.19 26.22
CA ALA A 23 7.50 4.33 26.56
C ALA A 23 6.73 5.63 26.51
N ALA A 24 6.37 6.16 27.69
CA ALA A 24 5.71 7.46 27.81
C ALA A 24 6.52 8.57 27.15
N LYS A 25 7.85 8.53 27.31
CA LYS A 25 8.79 9.45 26.66
C LYS A 25 8.67 9.41 25.13
N LYS A 26 8.75 8.23 24.50
CA LYS A 26 8.65 8.09 23.04
C LYS A 26 7.32 8.61 22.47
N ARG A 27 6.22 8.41 23.20
CA ARG A 27 4.92 8.99 22.82
C ARG A 27 4.92 10.51 22.92
N GLN A 28 5.59 11.07 23.92
CA GLN A 28 5.73 12.52 24.08
C GLN A 28 6.59 13.10 22.96
N ASP A 29 7.74 12.50 22.67
CA ASP A 29 8.61 12.90 21.55
C ASP A 29 7.85 12.85 20.20
N LEU A 30 7.01 11.84 19.99
CA LEU A 30 6.14 11.77 18.80
C LEU A 30 5.11 12.91 18.79
N LYS A 31 4.50 13.27 19.93
CA LYS A 31 3.54 14.38 19.99
C LYS A 31 4.19 15.71 19.61
N GLU A 32 5.41 15.96 20.05
CA GLU A 32 6.19 17.14 19.67
C GLU A 32 6.42 17.18 18.14
N CYS A 33 6.63 16.02 17.51
CA CYS A 33 6.65 15.92 16.04
C CYS A 33 5.29 16.29 15.42
N PHE A 34 4.17 15.83 15.98
CA PHE A 34 2.83 16.19 15.47
C PHE A 34 2.54 17.70 15.60
N GLU A 35 2.96 18.31 16.72
CA GLU A 35 2.85 19.75 16.94
C GLU A 35 3.66 20.53 15.89
N PHE A 36 4.86 20.06 15.54
CA PHE A 36 5.66 20.66 14.47
C PHE A 36 4.98 20.64 13.09
N TYR A 37 4.20 19.59 12.79
CA TYR A 37 3.40 19.50 11.55
C TYR A 37 2.00 20.11 11.70
N GLU A 38 1.71 20.84 12.78
CA GLU A 38 0.39 21.42 13.10
C GLU A 38 -0.76 20.41 12.95
N SER A 39 -0.46 19.14 13.25
CA SER A 39 -1.34 18.01 12.99
C SER A 39 -1.89 17.44 14.29
N LYS A 40 -3.18 17.07 14.31
CA LYS A 40 -3.78 16.42 15.49
C LYS A 40 -3.10 15.08 15.76
N PHE A 41 -2.62 14.89 16.98
CA PHE A 41 -2.05 13.61 17.42
C PHE A 41 -3.03 12.45 17.19
N LYS A 42 -2.53 11.39 16.56
CA LYS A 42 -3.25 10.13 16.36
C LYS A 42 -2.33 8.99 16.76
N GLU A 43 -2.80 8.13 17.67
CA GLU A 43 -2.04 6.94 18.06
C GLU A 43 -1.81 6.01 16.87
N VAL A 44 -0.66 5.35 16.82
CA VAL A 44 -0.43 4.31 15.81
C VAL A 44 -1.32 3.11 16.13
N LEU A 45 -1.99 2.56 15.11
CA LEU A 45 -2.87 1.40 15.29
C LEU A 45 -2.08 0.10 15.18
N ARG A 46 -2.44 -0.88 16.02
CA ARG A 46 -1.87 -2.21 15.97
C ARG A 46 -2.46 -2.99 14.79
N HIS A 47 -1.59 -3.51 13.94
CA HIS A 47 -1.96 -4.56 12.99
C HIS A 47 -1.84 -5.96 13.64
N VAL A 48 -2.80 -6.84 13.36
CA VAL A 48 -2.75 -8.26 13.73
C VAL A 48 -2.55 -9.07 12.45
N PRO A 49 -1.40 -9.76 12.26
CA PRO A 49 -1.05 -10.46 11.01
C PRO A 49 -2.09 -11.48 10.54
N THR A 50 -2.73 -12.17 11.48
CA THR A 50 -3.77 -13.17 11.18
C THR A 50 -5.10 -12.54 10.74
N ARG A 51 -5.23 -11.21 10.84
CA ARG A 51 -6.42 -10.45 10.43
C ARG A 51 -6.00 -9.40 9.40
N TRP A 52 -5.87 -9.84 8.15
CA TRP A 52 -5.51 -8.99 7.01
C TRP A 52 -6.34 -7.71 6.91
N LEU A 53 -7.60 -7.71 7.36
CA LEU A 53 -8.46 -6.51 7.43
C LEU A 53 -7.93 -5.40 8.35
N SER A 54 -7.21 -5.78 9.42
CA SER A 54 -6.64 -4.81 10.35
C SER A 54 -5.46 -4.04 9.76
N LEU A 55 -4.81 -4.60 8.73
CA LEU A 55 -3.66 -3.98 8.10
C LEU A 55 -4.04 -2.68 7.39
N PHE A 56 -5.16 -2.66 6.66
CA PHE A 56 -5.58 -1.47 5.94
C PHE A 56 -5.72 -0.28 6.88
N LYS A 57 -6.47 -0.45 7.98
CA LYS A 57 -6.66 0.60 8.98
C LYS A 57 -5.35 1.04 9.63
N ALA A 58 -4.44 0.10 9.88
CA ALA A 58 -3.15 0.41 10.48
C ALA A 58 -2.21 1.14 9.51
N LEU A 59 -2.13 0.70 8.26
CA LEU A 59 -1.38 1.35 7.20
C LEU A 59 -1.95 2.74 6.88
N ASP A 60 -3.27 2.87 6.82
CA ASP A 60 -3.96 4.16 6.66
C ASP A 60 -3.59 5.14 7.79
N ARG A 61 -3.55 4.66 9.05
CA ARG A 61 -3.07 5.47 10.18
C ARG A 61 -1.62 5.89 9.99
N VAL A 62 -0.74 4.98 9.63
CA VAL A 62 0.69 5.26 9.41
C VAL A 62 0.87 6.30 8.31
N LEU A 63 0.21 6.13 7.16
CA LEU A 63 0.31 7.05 6.03
C LEU A 63 -0.31 8.42 6.34
N SER A 64 -1.43 8.47 7.09
CA SER A 64 -2.06 9.73 7.51
C SER A 64 -1.23 10.54 8.51
N SER A 65 -0.26 9.90 9.15
CA SER A 65 0.64 10.47 10.14
C SER A 65 2.11 10.40 9.68
N TRP A 66 2.34 10.20 8.38
CA TRP A 66 3.66 9.82 7.88
C TRP A 66 4.70 10.92 8.07
N GLY A 67 4.33 12.20 7.89
CA GLY A 67 5.22 13.33 8.16
C GLY A 67 5.79 13.32 9.58
N PRO A 68 4.95 13.40 10.63
CA PRO A 68 5.38 13.29 12.02
C PRO A 68 6.18 12.03 12.33
N LEU A 69 5.72 10.87 11.83
CA LEU A 69 6.41 9.59 12.06
C LEU A 69 7.81 9.59 11.44
N LYS A 70 7.96 10.09 10.22
CA LYS A 70 9.26 10.21 9.55
C LYS A 70 10.21 11.09 10.34
N LYS A 71 9.76 12.27 10.75
CA LYS A 71 10.57 13.18 11.57
C LYS A 71 11.07 12.47 12.83
N TYR A 72 10.17 11.81 13.56
CA TYR A 72 10.51 11.04 14.74
C TYR A 72 11.57 9.95 14.48
N PHE A 73 11.39 9.13 13.44
CA PHE A 73 12.35 8.06 13.12
C PHE A 73 13.68 8.58 12.59
N LEU A 74 13.70 9.73 11.90
CA LEU A 74 14.93 10.41 11.49
C LEU A 74 15.71 10.95 12.71
N GLU A 75 15.00 11.53 13.68
CA GLU A 75 15.59 12.04 14.94
C GLU A 75 16.13 10.92 15.84
N LEU A 76 15.48 9.74 15.86
CA LEU A 76 15.99 8.54 16.53
C LEU A 76 17.34 8.07 15.96
N GLY A 77 17.54 8.25 14.65
CA GLY A 77 18.72 7.85 13.92
C GLY A 77 18.84 6.34 13.67
N VAL A 78 19.84 5.96 12.85
CA VAL A 78 20.05 4.59 12.35
C VAL A 78 20.23 3.54 13.45
N ASN A 79 20.83 3.91 14.59
CA ASN A 79 21.15 2.96 15.66
C ASN A 79 19.95 2.57 16.51
N ASN A 80 18.94 3.44 16.59
CA ASN A 80 17.76 3.24 17.44
C ASN A 80 16.49 2.95 16.63
N CYS A 81 16.49 3.26 15.34
CA CYS A 81 15.39 2.97 14.44
C CYS A 81 15.44 1.50 13.98
N SER A 82 14.27 0.87 13.81
CA SER A 82 14.21 -0.44 13.18
C SER A 82 14.81 -0.40 11.77
N PRO A 83 15.66 -1.37 11.38
CA PRO A 83 16.25 -1.41 10.04
C PRO A 83 15.22 -1.38 8.90
N ALA A 84 14.06 -2.01 9.11
CA ALA A 84 12.97 -2.03 8.15
C ALA A 84 12.40 -0.63 7.86
N ILE A 85 12.23 0.19 8.91
CA ILE A 85 11.73 1.57 8.78
C ILE A 85 12.85 2.47 8.23
N TRP A 86 14.07 2.30 8.75
CA TRP A 86 15.22 3.11 8.33
C TRP A 86 15.51 2.96 6.83
N ALA A 87 15.37 1.76 6.27
CA ALA A 87 15.56 1.49 4.84
C ALA A 87 14.63 2.31 3.93
N ILE A 88 13.50 2.79 4.43
CA ILE A 88 12.51 3.56 3.68
C ILE A 88 12.81 5.06 3.72
N ILE A 89 13.28 5.54 4.89
CA ILE A 89 13.40 6.97 5.20
C ILE A 89 14.83 7.51 5.08
N LYS A 90 15.85 6.63 5.04
CA LYS A 90 17.28 7.00 5.07
C LYS A 90 17.66 8.04 4.01
N ASP A 91 17.06 7.97 2.83
CA ASP A 91 17.41 8.81 1.67
C ASP A 91 16.79 10.22 1.79
N GLN A 92 15.97 10.47 2.81
CA GLN A 92 15.36 11.79 3.10
C GLN A 92 16.08 12.56 4.22
N LYS A 93 17.25 12.09 4.67
CA LYS A 93 18.01 12.70 5.78
C LYS A 93 18.51 14.12 5.47
N ASP A 94 18.91 14.38 4.23
CA ASP A 94 19.54 15.66 3.84
C ASP A 94 18.56 16.66 3.21
N ASN A 95 17.36 16.21 2.87
CA ASN A 95 16.29 17.08 2.38
C ASN A 95 14.96 16.53 2.92
N PRO A 96 14.52 16.96 4.12
CA PRO A 96 13.24 16.57 4.71
C PRO A 96 12.13 17.26 3.93
N THR A 97 11.98 16.94 2.64
CA THR A 97 10.93 17.52 1.83
C THR A 97 9.61 17.01 2.38
N THR A 98 8.77 17.99 2.67
CA THR A 98 7.31 17.97 2.66
C THR A 98 6.73 16.80 1.87
N GLU A 99 5.54 16.32 2.25
CA GLU A 99 4.71 15.21 1.71
C GLU A 99 4.67 14.96 0.18
N THR A 100 5.30 15.81 -0.60
CA THR A 100 5.32 15.91 -2.06
C THR A 100 6.22 14.90 -2.78
N ASN A 101 7.33 14.42 -2.20
CA ASN A 101 8.30 13.57 -2.92
C ASN A 101 8.54 12.24 -2.18
N PRO A 102 7.74 11.20 -2.46
CA PRO A 102 7.94 9.90 -1.83
C PRO A 102 9.21 9.20 -2.35
N THR A 103 9.93 8.48 -1.49
CA THR A 103 11.03 7.60 -1.93
C THR A 103 10.50 6.41 -2.74
N TYR A 104 11.35 5.79 -3.55
CA TYR A 104 10.98 4.57 -4.29
C TYR A 104 10.36 3.50 -3.38
N THR A 105 10.97 3.28 -2.21
CA THR A 105 10.49 2.31 -1.21
C THR A 105 9.14 2.73 -0.62
N GLU A 106 8.92 4.03 -0.36
CA GLU A 106 7.63 4.55 0.13
C GLU A 106 6.48 4.31 -0.87
N LEU A 107 6.77 4.24 -2.17
CA LEU A 107 5.74 3.99 -3.19
C LEU A 107 5.06 2.64 -3.01
N TYR A 108 5.77 1.63 -2.48
CA TYR A 108 5.16 0.34 -2.16
C TYR A 108 4.15 0.45 -1.02
N LEU A 109 4.33 1.36 -0.06
CA LEU A 109 3.34 1.63 0.99
C LEU A 109 2.08 2.26 0.40
N TYR A 110 2.23 3.28 -0.45
CA TYR A 110 1.10 3.95 -1.10
C TYR A 110 0.34 3.03 -2.06
N PHE A 111 1.07 2.21 -2.84
CA PHE A 111 0.47 1.22 -3.71
C PHE A 111 -0.34 0.20 -2.92
N THR A 112 0.24 -0.31 -1.83
CA THR A 112 -0.42 -1.29 -0.96
C THR A 112 -1.68 -0.71 -0.35
N HIS A 113 -1.63 0.52 0.17
CA HIS A 113 -2.79 1.21 0.70
C HIS A 113 -3.89 1.38 -0.34
N ASN A 114 -3.56 1.86 -1.54
CA ASN A 114 -4.51 2.04 -2.64
C ASN A 114 -5.15 0.71 -3.08
N PHE A 115 -4.36 -0.36 -3.14
CA PHE A 115 -4.87 -1.68 -3.47
C PHE A 115 -5.84 -2.18 -2.39
N MET A 116 -5.43 -2.12 -1.12
CA MET A 116 -6.26 -2.51 0.02
C MET A 116 -7.54 -1.69 0.17
N ALA A 117 -7.51 -0.40 -0.18
CA ALA A 117 -8.71 0.45 -0.17
C ALA A 117 -9.84 -0.14 -1.04
N SER A 118 -9.47 -0.77 -2.17
CA SER A 118 -10.45 -1.45 -3.04
C SER A 118 -11.16 -2.61 -2.33
N PHE A 119 -10.46 -3.33 -1.46
CA PHE A 119 -11.07 -4.39 -0.64
C PHE A 119 -11.90 -3.79 0.47
N GLN A 120 -11.41 -2.73 1.12
CA GLN A 120 -12.11 -2.08 2.23
C GLN A 120 -13.49 -1.57 1.81
N GLU A 121 -13.62 -0.98 0.62
CA GLU A 121 -14.90 -0.52 0.09
C GLU A 121 -15.93 -1.66 0.01
N VAL A 122 -15.51 -2.82 -0.50
CA VAL A 122 -16.38 -4.00 -0.64
C VAL A 122 -16.65 -4.64 0.71
N LEU A 123 -15.68 -4.69 1.61
CA LEU A 123 -15.87 -5.21 2.95
C LEU A 123 -16.89 -4.41 3.74
N LEU A 124 -16.84 -3.08 3.67
CA LEU A 124 -17.84 -2.23 4.33
C LEU A 124 -19.24 -2.45 3.75
N LEU A 125 -19.34 -2.69 2.44
CA LEU A 125 -20.61 -3.04 1.80
C LEU A 125 -21.12 -4.40 2.29
N LEU A 126 -20.24 -5.41 2.40
CA LEU A 126 -20.61 -6.75 2.87
C LEU A 126 -20.90 -6.82 4.37
N GLU A 127 -20.26 -5.97 5.17
CA GLU A 127 -20.51 -5.84 6.62
C GLU A 127 -21.79 -5.05 6.93
N ASN A 128 -22.38 -4.37 5.94
CA ASN A 128 -23.62 -3.65 6.13
C ASN A 128 -24.78 -4.63 6.40
N ASN A 129 -25.51 -4.41 7.49
CA ASN A 129 -26.65 -5.22 7.90
C ASN A 129 -27.80 -5.24 6.86
N ASP A 130 -27.87 -4.22 6.01
CA ASP A 130 -28.90 -4.11 4.97
C ASP A 130 -28.53 -4.88 3.68
N THR A 131 -27.32 -5.46 3.62
CA THR A 131 -26.85 -6.19 2.43
C THR A 131 -27.55 -7.55 2.33
N LEU A 132 -28.38 -7.66 1.30
CA LEU A 132 -29.16 -8.88 1.03
C LEU A 132 -28.26 -9.97 0.44
N ALA A 133 -28.45 -11.22 0.89
CA ALA A 133 -27.63 -12.36 0.47
C ALA A 133 -27.61 -12.58 -1.05
N PHE A 134 -28.72 -12.34 -1.75
CA PHE A 134 -28.78 -12.50 -3.21
C PHE A 134 -27.97 -11.42 -3.97
N SER A 135 -27.73 -10.26 -3.35
CA SER A 135 -26.89 -9.20 -3.94
C SER A 135 -25.40 -9.55 -3.89
N LEU A 136 -24.99 -10.55 -3.08
CA LEU A 136 -23.59 -10.95 -2.90
C LEU A 136 -22.91 -11.29 -4.23
N HIS A 137 -23.57 -12.05 -5.10
CA HIS A 137 -23.00 -12.41 -6.40
C HIS A 137 -22.73 -11.16 -7.25
N SER A 138 -23.66 -10.20 -7.27
CA SER A 138 -23.48 -8.95 -8.01
C SER A 138 -22.33 -8.13 -7.44
N ILE A 139 -22.26 -7.97 -6.11
CA ILE A 139 -21.19 -7.25 -5.41
C ILE A 139 -19.82 -7.84 -5.73
N MET A 140 -19.68 -9.16 -5.60
CA MET A 140 -18.41 -9.85 -5.88
C MET A 140 -18.02 -9.78 -7.36
N THR A 141 -19.01 -9.82 -8.27
CA THR A 141 -18.78 -9.65 -9.72
C THR A 141 -18.26 -8.25 -10.02
N GLN A 142 -18.92 -7.21 -9.49
CA GLN A 142 -18.49 -5.81 -9.66
C GLN A 142 -17.10 -5.56 -9.06
N PHE A 143 -16.81 -6.17 -7.90
CA PHE A 143 -15.50 -6.10 -7.29
C PHE A 143 -14.42 -6.70 -8.19
N ARG A 144 -14.63 -7.92 -8.68
CA ARG A 144 -13.72 -8.58 -9.61
C ARG A 144 -13.48 -7.72 -10.85
N ASP A 145 -14.54 -7.22 -11.47
CA ASP A 145 -14.43 -6.41 -12.69
C ASP A 145 -13.67 -5.10 -12.42
N THR A 146 -13.86 -4.50 -11.26
CA THR A 146 -13.08 -3.33 -10.80
C THR A 146 -11.59 -3.66 -10.65
N ILE A 147 -11.25 -4.78 -10.03
CA ILE A 147 -9.86 -5.20 -9.86
C ILE A 147 -9.21 -5.53 -11.21
N VAL A 148 -9.90 -6.27 -12.08
CA VAL A 148 -9.43 -6.60 -13.43
C VAL A 148 -9.21 -5.32 -14.24
N LYS A 149 -10.15 -4.38 -14.19
CA LYS A 149 -10.00 -3.08 -14.85
C LYS A 149 -8.78 -2.31 -14.31
N LYS A 150 -8.60 -2.24 -12.99
CA LYS A 150 -7.42 -1.60 -12.37
C LYS A 150 -6.10 -2.26 -12.81
N ILE A 151 -6.08 -3.58 -13.00
CA ILE A 151 -4.92 -4.30 -13.54
C ILE A 151 -4.66 -3.90 -14.99
N TYR A 152 -5.70 -3.89 -15.83
CA TYR A 152 -5.59 -3.55 -17.25
C TYR A 152 -5.18 -2.09 -17.49
N ASP A 153 -5.80 -1.15 -16.76
CA ASP A 153 -5.55 0.29 -16.84
C ASP A 153 -4.21 0.72 -16.19
N GLU A 154 -3.42 -0.25 -15.76
CA GLU A 154 -2.17 -0.02 -15.05
C GLU A 154 -2.31 0.88 -13.81
N HIS A 155 -3.37 0.73 -13.03
CA HIS A 155 -3.70 1.66 -11.97
C HIS A 155 -2.84 1.47 -10.71
N PHE A 156 -2.09 2.51 -10.32
CA PHE A 156 -1.18 2.49 -9.16
C PHE A 156 -1.63 3.37 -7.97
N GLY A 157 -2.70 4.15 -8.14
CA GLY A 157 -3.07 5.21 -7.21
C GLY A 157 -2.39 6.54 -7.52
N MET A 158 -2.97 7.63 -7.00
CA MET A 158 -2.59 9.00 -7.38
C MET A 158 -1.15 9.34 -6.98
N LYS A 159 -0.74 9.02 -5.74
CA LYS A 159 0.61 9.34 -5.23
C LYS A 159 1.71 8.67 -6.08
N VAL A 160 1.54 7.39 -6.43
CA VAL A 160 2.49 6.64 -7.27
C VAL A 160 2.52 7.20 -8.70
N ARG A 161 1.35 7.46 -9.29
CA ARG A 161 1.25 8.05 -10.62
C ARG A 161 1.89 9.44 -10.69
N MET A 162 1.73 10.27 -9.65
CA MET A 162 2.38 11.57 -9.57
C MET A 162 3.90 11.44 -9.48
N ALA A 163 4.42 10.48 -8.71
CA ALA A 163 5.85 10.23 -8.62
C ALA A 163 6.46 9.80 -9.97
N MET A 164 5.78 8.90 -10.68
CA MET A 164 6.16 8.49 -12.04
C MET A 164 6.11 9.66 -13.03
N ASN A 165 5.03 10.44 -13.03
CA ASN A 165 4.84 11.54 -13.99
C ASN A 165 5.80 12.71 -13.77
N LYS A 166 6.19 12.98 -12.52
CA LYS A 166 7.12 14.06 -12.19
C LYS A 166 8.60 13.66 -12.32
N LYS A 167 8.89 12.46 -12.83
CA LYS A 167 10.25 11.89 -12.96
C LYS A 167 11.03 11.90 -11.63
N TYR A 168 10.34 11.64 -10.53
CA TYR A 168 11.02 11.42 -9.25
C TYR A 168 11.69 10.05 -9.16
N LEU A 169 11.29 9.14 -10.06
CA LEU A 169 11.90 7.85 -10.29
C LEU A 169 12.70 7.89 -11.58
N SER A 170 13.78 7.12 -11.62
CA SER A 170 14.44 6.74 -12.86
C SER A 170 13.51 5.91 -13.75
N ASP A 171 13.82 5.87 -15.05
CA ASP A 171 13.09 5.02 -15.99
C ASP A 171 13.22 3.54 -15.60
N GLU A 172 14.37 3.13 -15.06
CA GLU A 172 14.64 1.78 -14.57
C GLU A 172 13.74 1.40 -13.38
N GLU A 173 13.68 2.24 -12.34
CA GLU A 173 12.81 2.03 -11.17
C GLU A 173 11.33 2.01 -11.56
N THR A 174 10.93 2.84 -12.53
CA THR A 174 9.55 2.85 -13.04
C THR A 174 9.21 1.54 -13.75
N GLN A 175 10.11 1.00 -14.57
CA GLN A 175 9.93 -0.29 -15.24
C GLN A 175 9.93 -1.45 -14.25
N GLU A 176 10.81 -1.42 -13.25
CA GLU A 176 10.85 -2.43 -12.20
C GLU A 176 9.54 -2.45 -11.40
N PHE A 177 9.05 -1.29 -10.97
CA PHE A 177 7.78 -1.17 -10.24
C PHE A 177 6.60 -1.72 -11.07
N LYS A 178 6.59 -1.41 -12.38
CA LYS A 178 5.60 -1.94 -13.34
C LYS A 178 5.69 -3.45 -13.50
N LYS A 179 6.87 -4.07 -13.40
CA LYS A 179 7.08 -5.52 -13.50
C LYS A 179 6.65 -6.26 -12.24
N THR A 180 6.95 -5.71 -11.07
CA THR A 180 6.65 -6.32 -9.78
C THR A 180 5.14 -6.33 -9.47
N ARG A 181 4.39 -5.33 -9.95
CA ARG A 181 2.93 -5.24 -9.77
C ARG A 181 2.16 -6.46 -10.34
N PRO A 182 2.26 -6.80 -11.65
CA PRO A 182 1.56 -7.93 -12.26
C PRO A 182 1.68 -9.22 -11.45
N ASP A 183 2.87 -9.50 -10.91
CA ASP A 183 3.16 -10.76 -10.22
C ASP A 183 2.50 -10.81 -8.82
N CYS A 184 2.40 -9.66 -8.14
CA CYS A 184 1.65 -9.52 -6.89
C CYS A 184 0.13 -9.66 -7.09
N LEU A 185 -0.40 -9.07 -8.17
CA LEU A 185 -1.84 -9.02 -8.44
C LEU A 185 -2.38 -10.31 -9.06
N SER A 186 -1.61 -10.99 -9.93
CA SER A 186 -2.06 -12.23 -10.58
C SER A 186 -2.35 -13.33 -9.56
N THR A 187 -1.48 -13.46 -8.55
CA THR A 187 -1.61 -14.50 -7.52
C THR A 187 -2.71 -14.16 -6.50
N SER A 188 -2.87 -12.87 -6.19
CA SER A 188 -3.98 -12.39 -5.36
C SER A 188 -5.34 -12.60 -6.04
N CYS A 189 -5.43 -12.45 -7.37
CA CYS A 189 -6.63 -12.77 -8.14
C CYS A 189 -6.88 -14.29 -8.23
N CYS A 190 -5.84 -15.12 -8.25
CA CYS A 190 -5.98 -16.59 -8.21
C CYS A 190 -6.73 -17.09 -6.96
N LEU A 191 -6.74 -16.34 -5.85
CA LEU A 191 -7.51 -16.66 -4.65
C LEU A 191 -9.04 -16.57 -4.85
N PHE A 192 -9.51 -15.85 -5.87
CA PHE A 192 -10.94 -15.67 -6.18
C PHE A 192 -11.44 -16.53 -7.36
N GLY A 193 -10.71 -17.59 -7.67
CA GLY A 193 -10.98 -18.45 -8.83
C GLY A 193 -10.09 -18.09 -10.00
N LYS A 194 -9.50 -19.11 -10.64
CA LYS A 194 -8.47 -19.03 -11.69
C LYS A 194 -8.73 -17.89 -12.69
N VAL A 195 -8.08 -16.74 -12.48
CA VAL A 195 -7.81 -15.79 -13.57
C VAL A 195 -6.53 -16.28 -14.22
N VAL A 196 -6.69 -16.90 -15.39
CA VAL A 196 -5.56 -17.32 -16.23
C VAL A 196 -4.67 -16.09 -16.49
N PRO A 197 -3.35 -16.17 -16.26
CA PRO A 197 -2.47 -15.04 -16.57
C PRO A 197 -2.55 -14.73 -18.06
N VAL A 198 -2.85 -13.47 -18.38
CA VAL A 198 -2.99 -12.91 -19.75
C VAL A 198 -1.71 -13.09 -20.60
N ARG A 199 -0.58 -13.49 -19.99
CA ARG A 199 0.66 -13.80 -20.72
C ARG A 199 0.62 -15.09 -21.58
N LYS A 200 -0.52 -15.78 -21.71
CA LYS A 200 -0.69 -16.93 -22.62
C LYS A 200 -1.59 -16.69 -23.84
N LEU A 201 -2.00 -15.44 -24.14
CA LEU A 201 -2.58 -15.13 -25.45
C LEU A 201 -1.50 -14.65 -26.42
N GLY A 202 -0.60 -15.59 -26.74
CA GLY A 202 0.23 -15.49 -27.92
C GLY A 202 -0.65 -15.66 -29.16
N VAL A 203 -0.82 -14.57 -29.88
CA VAL A 203 -1.23 -14.43 -31.28
C VAL A 203 -1.38 -15.77 -32.02
N GLN A 204 -2.62 -16.24 -32.20
CA GLN A 204 -2.95 -17.09 -33.34
C GLN A 204 -3.99 -16.37 -34.19
N LYS A 205 -3.56 -16.09 -35.43
CA LYS A 205 -4.36 -15.53 -36.53
C LYS A 205 -5.74 -16.17 -36.58
N LEU A 206 -6.79 -15.34 -36.55
CA LEU A 206 -8.07 -15.70 -37.17
C LEU A 206 -7.79 -15.96 -38.66
N GLN A 207 -7.76 -17.22 -39.07
CA GLN A 207 -8.18 -17.58 -40.42
C GLN A 207 -9.71 -17.59 -40.38
N LEU A 208 -10.30 -16.58 -41.02
CA LEU A 208 -11.72 -16.49 -41.31
C LEU A 208 -12.08 -17.69 -42.19
N LEU A 209 -12.82 -18.64 -41.63
CA LEU A 209 -13.61 -19.59 -42.41
C LEU A 209 -14.96 -18.94 -42.71
N GLY A 210 -15.25 -18.83 -44.00
CA GLY A 210 -16.59 -18.73 -44.53
C GLY A 210 -16.57 -18.51 -46.04
N PRO A 211 -17.62 -18.92 -46.76
CA PRO A 211 -18.54 -20.04 -46.53
C PRO A 211 -18.06 -21.34 -47.21
#